data_AF-A0A9E1S163-F1
#
_entry.id   AF-A0A9E1S163-F1
#
_cell.length_a   1.000
_cell.length_b   1.000
_cell.length_c   1.000
_cell.angle_alpha   90.00
_cell.angle_beta   90.00
_cell.angle_gamma   90.00
#
_symmetry.space_group_name_H-M   'P 1'
#
loop_
_entity.id
_entity.type
_entity.pdbx_description
1 polymer ?
#
loop_
_entity_poly.entity_id
_entity_poly.type
_entity_poly.pdbx_seq_one_letter_code
_entity_poly.pdbx_strand_id
1 'polypeptide(L)'
;MLVLYGLGTTIGAGIYALIGEVAGVAGMASPFSFLIAALIAGFTAFSFAELSARFPRSAGEAHYVQQATGLSALSTTIGLMVVFAGAVSSAAISNAFVGYLHEFFDLPRAAAIVAIVLAIGLLAAWGIAQSVIVAGILTVVEIGGLALVIWAGGDNLVDLPEALPEMWPGVGAVAWSSVLAGAILAFYAFIGFEDMVNVAEETRDASRTLPLAIIITLIVTTLFYMAISLVSVLSVPVSELAAHEAPLALVYERGSGGSAQFLSLIGIVAILNGALVQVIMASRVLYGLSDQGQLPAFLGRVNATTRTPLIATAVVVGAVLILALWFRLAGLAEATSSITLAIFTIVNAALVRIRLRDGKPAEGVCYPLIIPILGFVLSLAFLIVGLLG
;
A
#
# COMPACT_ATOMS: atom_id res chain seq x y z
N MET A 1 1.52 -18.88 1.38
CA MET A 1 0.25 -18.23 1.74
C MET A 1 0.46 -16.84 2.31
N LEU A 2 1.18 -16.65 3.43
CA LEU A 2 1.43 -15.30 3.95
C LEU A 2 2.14 -14.37 2.96
N VAL A 3 3.14 -14.86 2.23
CA VAL A 3 3.77 -14.07 1.15
C VAL A 3 2.76 -13.69 0.06
N LEU A 4 1.83 -14.58 -0.32
CA LEU A 4 0.78 -14.23 -1.29
C LEU A 4 -0.22 -13.23 -0.70
N TYR A 5 -0.53 -13.33 0.58
CA TYR A 5 -1.36 -12.32 1.26
C TYR A 5 -0.67 -10.96 1.25
N GLY A 6 0.59 -10.90 1.70
CA GLY A 6 1.39 -9.67 1.69
C GLY A 6 1.58 -9.10 0.29
N LEU A 7 1.85 -9.95 -0.70
CA LEU A 7 1.92 -9.49 -2.09
C LEU A 7 0.58 -8.94 -2.56
N GLY A 8 -0.56 -9.55 -2.23
CA GLY A 8 -1.87 -9.01 -2.63
C GLY A 8 -2.18 -7.67 -1.97
N THR A 9 -1.78 -7.47 -0.72
CA THR A 9 -1.98 -6.20 -0.02
C THR A 9 -1.04 -5.10 -0.50
N THR A 10 0.20 -5.43 -0.85
CA THR A 10 1.17 -4.46 -1.36
C THR A 10 1.04 -4.22 -2.87
N ILE A 11 1.07 -5.27 -3.68
CA ILE A 11 1.11 -5.23 -5.16
C ILE A 11 -0.18 -4.69 -5.77
N GLY A 12 -1.30 -4.74 -5.05
CA GLY A 12 -2.65 -4.48 -5.54
C GLY A 12 -2.85 -3.14 -6.27
N ALA A 13 -3.67 -2.26 -5.73
CA ALA A 13 -4.09 -1.07 -6.49
C ALA A 13 -2.97 -0.06 -6.75
N GLY A 14 -1.91 -0.03 -5.93
CA GLY A 14 -0.91 1.04 -5.95
C GLY A 14 -0.19 1.20 -7.28
N ILE A 15 0.45 0.13 -7.77
CA ILE A 15 1.20 0.20 -9.04
C ILE A 15 0.29 0.33 -10.27
N TYR A 16 -0.88 -0.31 -10.24
CA TYR A 16 -1.90 -0.19 -11.29
C TYR A 16 -2.40 1.26 -11.42
N ALA A 17 -2.59 1.93 -10.29
CA ALA A 17 -3.13 3.29 -10.26
C ALA A 17 -2.10 4.39 -10.52
N LEU A 18 -0.90 4.27 -9.94
CA LEU A 18 -0.01 5.42 -9.78
C LEU A 18 1.19 5.46 -10.71
N ILE A 19 1.45 4.43 -11.50
CA ILE A 19 2.60 4.48 -12.42
C ILE A 19 2.51 5.68 -13.38
N GLY A 20 1.31 6.02 -13.85
CA GLY A 20 1.07 7.20 -14.70
C GLY A 20 1.29 8.51 -13.96
N GLU A 21 0.79 8.62 -12.72
CA GLU A 21 0.97 9.81 -11.86
C GLU A 21 2.45 10.02 -11.50
N VAL A 22 3.17 8.94 -11.15
CA VAL A 22 4.61 8.98 -10.88
C VAL A 22 5.38 9.38 -12.14
N ALA A 23 5.02 8.83 -13.32
CA ALA A 23 5.59 9.25 -14.60
C ALA A 23 5.31 10.72 -14.91
N GLY A 24 4.12 11.23 -14.61
CA GLY A 24 3.79 12.65 -14.79
C GLY A 24 4.68 13.60 -13.97
N VAL A 25 5.12 13.17 -12.80
CA VAL A 25 5.96 13.97 -11.89
C VAL A 25 7.45 13.76 -12.15
N ALA A 26 7.91 12.50 -12.18
CA ALA A 26 9.33 12.13 -12.26
C ALA A 26 9.82 11.87 -13.70
N GLY A 27 8.91 11.76 -14.67
CA GLY A 27 9.24 11.49 -16.06
C GLY A 27 9.95 10.15 -16.26
N MET A 28 10.95 10.15 -17.15
CA MET A 28 11.81 9.00 -17.42
C MET A 28 12.59 8.55 -16.17
N ALA A 29 12.73 9.40 -15.15
CA ALA A 29 13.38 9.07 -13.90
C ALA A 29 12.48 8.32 -12.89
N SER A 30 11.24 7.97 -13.27
CA SER A 30 10.30 7.21 -12.41
C SER A 30 10.89 5.96 -11.74
N PRO A 31 11.74 5.15 -12.38
CA PRO A 31 12.38 4.02 -11.71
C PRO A 31 13.21 4.42 -10.48
N PHE A 32 13.83 5.61 -10.48
CA PHE A 32 14.53 6.12 -9.31
C PHE A 32 13.56 6.48 -8.18
N SER A 33 12.39 7.00 -8.50
CA SER A 33 11.33 7.28 -7.52
C SER A 33 10.86 5.99 -6.82
N PHE A 34 10.60 4.94 -7.59
CA PHE A 34 10.26 3.62 -7.04
C PHE A 34 11.39 3.01 -6.20
N LEU A 35 12.65 3.17 -6.63
CA LEU A 35 13.81 2.69 -5.87
C LEU A 35 13.94 3.41 -4.52
N ILE A 36 13.80 4.73 -4.49
CA ILE A 36 13.86 5.51 -3.24
C ILE A 36 12.72 5.10 -2.31
N ALA A 37 11.49 4.99 -2.83
CA ALA A 37 10.34 4.51 -2.08
C ALA A 37 10.58 3.11 -1.47
N ALA A 38 11.13 2.18 -2.27
CA ALA A 38 11.46 0.83 -1.82
C ALA A 38 12.51 0.82 -0.69
N LEU A 39 13.54 1.67 -0.79
CA LEU A 39 14.57 1.77 0.25
C LEU A 39 13.99 2.25 1.58
N ILE A 40 13.13 3.27 1.56
CA ILE A 40 12.49 3.81 2.76
C ILE A 40 11.56 2.77 3.39
N ALA A 41 10.72 2.12 2.56
CA ALA A 41 9.87 1.01 2.99
C ALA A 41 10.71 -0.13 3.58
N GLY A 42 11.87 -0.43 2.98
CA GLY A 42 12.78 -1.49 3.42
C GLY A 42 13.33 -1.33 4.81
N PHE A 43 13.84 -0.15 5.17
CA PHE A 43 14.30 0.08 6.54
C PHE A 43 13.19 -0.15 7.57
N THR A 44 11.97 0.27 7.25
CA THR A 44 10.81 0.07 8.13
C THR A 44 10.34 -1.39 8.13
N ALA A 45 10.40 -2.09 7.00
CA ALA A 45 10.04 -3.50 6.90
C ALA A 45 10.91 -4.39 7.79
N PHE A 46 12.21 -4.09 7.93
CA PHE A 46 13.06 -4.75 8.92
C PHE A 46 12.61 -4.49 10.36
N SER A 47 12.18 -3.27 10.68
CA SER A 47 11.63 -2.94 11.99
C SER A 47 10.32 -3.69 12.27
N PHE A 48 9.42 -3.78 11.29
CA PHE A 48 8.19 -4.57 11.37
C PHE A 48 8.49 -6.07 11.50
N ALA A 49 9.47 -6.59 10.76
CA ALA A 49 9.91 -7.97 10.86
C ALA A 49 10.41 -8.29 12.28
N GLU A 50 11.22 -7.44 12.89
CA GLU A 50 11.67 -7.62 14.27
C GLU A 50 10.56 -7.46 15.31
N LEU A 51 9.68 -6.47 15.15
CA LEU A 51 8.55 -6.23 16.08
C LEU A 51 7.52 -7.36 16.01
N SER A 52 7.19 -7.84 14.80
CA SER A 52 6.28 -8.96 14.59
C SER A 52 6.81 -10.27 15.19
N ALA A 53 8.13 -10.47 15.16
CA ALA A 53 8.77 -11.60 15.84
C ALA A 53 8.59 -11.56 17.36
N ARG A 54 8.77 -10.38 17.96
CA ARG A 54 8.73 -10.15 19.42
C ARG A 54 7.32 -10.09 19.98
N PHE A 55 6.41 -9.47 19.26
CA PHE A 55 5.04 -9.17 19.72
C PHE A 55 4.02 -9.61 18.65
N PRO A 56 3.85 -10.92 18.41
CA PRO A 56 2.94 -11.45 17.39
C PRO A 56 1.48 -11.34 17.83
N ARG A 57 0.92 -10.13 17.81
CA ARG A 57 -0.49 -9.85 18.12
C ARG A 57 -1.13 -9.00 17.03
N SER A 58 -2.44 -9.14 16.86
CA SER A 58 -3.22 -8.31 15.96
C SER A 58 -3.27 -6.85 16.47
N ALA A 59 -3.50 -5.89 15.56
CA ALA A 59 -3.36 -4.43 15.78
C ALA A 59 -1.91 -3.97 16.00
N GLY A 60 -1.01 -4.44 15.12
CA GLY A 60 0.44 -4.40 15.33
C GLY A 60 1.00 -3.01 15.64
N GLU A 61 0.71 -1.99 14.85
CA GLU A 61 1.31 -0.65 15.02
C GLU A 61 0.92 -0.02 16.35
N ALA A 62 -0.38 -0.01 16.64
CA ALA A 62 -0.92 0.50 17.90
C ALA A 62 -0.37 -0.30 19.10
N HIS A 63 -0.23 -1.63 18.95
CA HIS A 63 0.32 -2.51 19.97
C HIS A 63 1.82 -2.25 20.20
N TYR A 64 2.63 -2.11 19.15
CA TYR A 64 4.06 -1.83 19.25
C TYR A 64 4.33 -0.52 19.99
N VAL A 65 3.52 0.51 19.70
CA VAL A 65 3.62 1.81 20.39
C VAL A 65 3.20 1.69 21.86
N GLN A 66 2.17 0.90 22.15
CA GLN A 66 1.77 0.60 23.53
C GLN A 66 2.90 -0.11 24.29
N GLN A 67 3.56 -1.10 23.69
CA GLN A 67 4.68 -1.82 24.31
C GLN A 67 5.90 -0.93 24.56
N ALA A 68 6.17 0.01 23.65
CA ALA A 68 7.28 0.94 23.78
C ALA A 68 7.05 2.02 24.85
N THR A 69 5.83 2.57 24.91
CA THR A 69 5.53 3.78 25.71
C THR A 69 4.73 3.52 26.98
N GLY A 70 3.90 2.48 27.00
CA GLY A 70 2.91 2.22 28.05
C GLY A 70 1.68 3.13 28.00
N LEU A 71 1.59 4.05 27.02
CA LEU A 71 0.56 5.08 26.97
C LEU A 71 -0.60 4.69 26.05
N SER A 72 -1.75 4.33 26.65
CA SER A 72 -2.96 3.94 25.92
C SER A 72 -3.44 5.02 24.95
N ALA A 73 -3.38 6.30 25.34
CA ALA A 73 -3.78 7.41 24.49
C ALA A 73 -2.97 7.49 23.18
N LEU A 74 -1.66 7.18 23.22
CA LEU A 74 -0.83 7.14 22.01
C LEU A 74 -1.21 5.94 21.15
N SER A 75 -1.42 4.78 21.76
CA SER A 75 -1.88 3.58 21.05
C SER A 75 -3.21 3.83 20.32
N THR A 76 -4.19 4.47 20.99
CA THR A 76 -5.46 4.86 20.37
C THR A 76 -5.25 5.81 19.19
N THR A 77 -4.39 6.81 19.36
CA THR A 77 -4.09 7.80 18.32
C THR A 77 -3.51 7.12 17.08
N ILE A 78 -2.55 6.21 17.26
CA ILE A 78 -1.94 5.46 16.15
C ILE A 78 -2.96 4.53 15.50
N GLY A 79 -3.78 3.83 16.28
CA GLY A 79 -4.85 3.00 15.74
C GLY A 79 -5.84 3.80 14.89
N LEU A 80 -6.23 5.01 15.34
CA LEU A 80 -7.08 5.91 14.55
C LEU A 80 -6.37 6.45 13.29
N MET A 81 -5.07 6.72 13.35
CA MET A 81 -4.28 7.07 12.16
C MET A 81 -4.25 5.93 11.14
N VAL A 82 -4.12 4.68 11.59
CA VAL A 82 -4.18 3.48 10.71
C VAL A 82 -5.57 3.35 10.07
N VAL A 83 -6.64 3.54 10.85
CA VAL A 83 -8.02 3.56 10.31
C VAL A 83 -8.19 4.65 9.25
N PHE A 84 -7.67 5.84 9.53
CA PHE A 84 -7.74 6.96 8.60
C PHE A 84 -6.91 6.72 7.34
N ALA A 85 -5.69 6.18 7.46
CA ALA A 85 -4.87 5.77 6.33
C ALA A 85 -5.58 4.72 5.46
N GLY A 86 -6.22 3.73 6.08
CA GLY A 86 -7.03 2.73 5.37
C GLY A 86 -8.20 3.36 4.60
N ALA A 87 -8.89 4.34 5.19
CA ALA A 87 -10.00 5.04 4.54
C ALA A 87 -9.53 5.92 3.36
N VAL A 88 -8.47 6.71 3.55
CA VAL A 88 -7.88 7.55 2.49
C VAL A 88 -7.33 6.67 1.36
N SER A 89 -6.66 5.56 1.71
CA SER A 89 -6.15 4.60 0.73
C SER A 89 -7.28 3.97 -0.07
N SER A 90 -8.32 3.43 0.58
CA SER A 90 -9.48 2.84 -0.13
C SER A 90 -10.20 3.86 -1.04
N ALA A 91 -10.21 5.14 -0.65
CA ALA A 91 -10.71 6.21 -1.50
C ALA A 91 -9.83 6.48 -2.74
N ALA A 92 -8.49 6.40 -2.59
CA ALA A 92 -7.55 6.48 -3.71
C ALA A 92 -7.78 5.33 -4.69
N ILE A 93 -7.87 4.09 -4.17
CA ILE A 93 -8.12 2.89 -4.97
C ILE A 93 -9.47 2.98 -5.71
N SER A 94 -10.51 3.50 -5.05
CA SER A 94 -11.82 3.69 -5.67
C SER A 94 -11.80 4.72 -6.81
N ASN A 95 -10.87 5.69 -6.78
CA ASN A 95 -10.66 6.61 -7.90
C ASN A 95 -9.90 5.94 -9.05
N ALA A 96 -8.90 5.12 -8.74
CA ALA A 96 -8.18 4.35 -9.76
C ALA A 96 -9.10 3.38 -10.50
N PHE A 97 -10.07 2.79 -9.80
CA PHE A 97 -11.09 1.91 -10.39
C PHE A 97 -11.80 2.54 -11.60
N VAL A 98 -12.08 3.85 -11.53
CA VAL A 98 -12.84 4.57 -12.56
C VAL A 98 -12.14 4.48 -13.91
N GLY A 99 -10.82 4.70 -13.96
CA GLY A 99 -10.05 4.63 -15.19
C GLY A 99 -10.08 3.25 -15.84
N TYR A 100 -9.92 2.21 -15.03
CA TYR A 100 -10.00 0.83 -15.51
C TYR A 100 -11.42 0.41 -15.93
N LEU A 101 -12.46 0.97 -15.31
CA LEU A 101 -13.85 0.73 -15.70
C LEU A 101 -14.21 1.40 -17.03
N HIS A 102 -13.63 2.57 -17.30
CA HIS A 102 -13.87 3.34 -18.53
C HIS A 102 -13.41 2.65 -19.82
N GLU A 103 -12.52 1.66 -19.71
CA GLU A 103 -12.16 0.76 -20.81
C GLU A 103 -13.35 -0.09 -21.32
N PHE A 104 -14.39 -0.24 -20.49
CA PHE A 104 -15.60 -1.00 -20.80
C PHE A 104 -16.84 -0.13 -20.89
N PHE A 105 -16.99 0.81 -19.96
CA PHE A 105 -18.19 1.62 -19.80
C PHE A 105 -17.83 3.07 -19.47
N ASP A 106 -18.24 4.00 -20.33
CA ASP A 106 -18.14 5.43 -20.04
C ASP A 106 -19.25 5.82 -19.05
N LEU A 107 -18.89 6.01 -17.79
CA LEU A 107 -19.80 6.35 -16.69
C LEU A 107 -19.34 7.63 -16.01
N PRO A 108 -20.24 8.47 -15.48
CA PRO A 108 -19.82 9.61 -14.69
C PRO A 108 -18.97 9.15 -13.49
N ARG A 109 -17.78 9.74 -13.30
CA ARG A 109 -16.84 9.42 -12.22
C ARG A 109 -17.52 9.21 -10.86
N ALA A 110 -18.42 10.12 -10.47
CA ALA A 110 -19.13 10.04 -9.20
C ALA A 110 -20.03 8.78 -9.10
N ALA A 111 -20.69 8.38 -10.17
CA ALA A 111 -21.53 7.18 -10.21
C ALA A 111 -20.68 5.90 -10.08
N ALA A 112 -19.55 5.83 -10.78
CA ALA A 112 -18.61 4.72 -10.68
C ALA A 112 -18.04 4.59 -9.26
N ILE A 113 -17.62 5.71 -8.64
CA ILE A 113 -17.11 5.74 -7.25
C ILE A 113 -18.19 5.30 -6.26
N VAL A 114 -19.42 5.82 -6.36
CA VAL A 114 -20.52 5.43 -5.48
C VAL A 114 -20.79 3.92 -5.61
N ALA A 115 -20.87 3.41 -6.84
CA ALA A 115 -21.15 2.01 -7.09
C ALA A 115 -20.06 1.11 -6.49
N ILE A 116 -18.78 1.41 -6.71
CA ILE A 116 -17.69 0.58 -6.24
C ILE A 116 -17.53 0.63 -4.72
N VAL A 117 -17.62 1.80 -4.10
CA VAL A 117 -17.50 1.95 -2.64
C VAL A 117 -18.64 1.26 -1.92
N LEU A 118 -19.88 1.36 -2.43
CA LEU A 118 -21.02 0.62 -1.88
C LEU A 118 -20.87 -0.89 -2.08
N ALA A 119 -20.41 -1.35 -3.25
CA ALA A 119 -20.15 -2.76 -3.49
C ALA A 119 -19.10 -3.31 -2.50
N ILE A 120 -17.98 -2.60 -2.32
CA ILE A 120 -16.95 -2.95 -1.32
C ILE A 120 -17.54 -2.97 0.09
N GLY A 121 -18.34 -1.96 0.46
CA GLY A 121 -18.98 -1.88 1.77
C GLY A 121 -19.94 -3.05 2.03
N LEU A 122 -20.73 -3.43 1.03
CA LEU A 122 -21.63 -4.60 1.10
C LEU A 122 -20.85 -5.90 1.22
N LEU A 123 -19.77 -6.07 0.45
CA LEU A 123 -18.90 -7.25 0.53
C LEU A 123 -18.22 -7.36 1.90
N ALA A 124 -17.70 -6.24 2.42
CA ALA A 124 -17.12 -6.17 3.76
C ALA A 124 -18.17 -6.48 4.85
N ALA A 125 -19.39 -5.95 4.71
CA ALA A 125 -20.49 -6.19 5.63
C ALA A 125 -20.96 -7.66 5.62
N TRP A 126 -21.02 -8.30 4.45
CA TRP A 126 -21.46 -9.68 4.28
C TRP A 126 -20.52 -10.70 4.95
N GLY A 127 -19.31 -10.30 5.31
CA GLY A 127 -18.42 -11.13 6.13
C GLY A 127 -17.60 -12.14 5.33
N ILE A 128 -17.49 -11.96 4.01
CA ILE A 128 -16.50 -12.66 3.20
C ILE A 128 -15.14 -11.96 3.32
N ALA A 129 -14.76 -11.58 4.54
CA ALA A 129 -13.53 -10.87 4.81
C ALA A 129 -12.36 -11.84 4.59
N GLN A 130 -12.02 -11.97 3.30
CA GLN A 130 -10.92 -12.69 2.66
C GLN A 130 -10.50 -13.95 3.44
N SER A 131 -11.00 -15.12 3.00
CA SER A 131 -10.21 -16.32 3.26
C SER A 131 -8.81 -16.07 2.72
N VAL A 132 -7.75 -16.31 3.51
CA VAL A 132 -6.35 -16.19 3.06
C VAL A 132 -6.12 -16.91 1.71
N ILE A 133 -6.92 -17.95 1.42
CA ILE A 133 -6.93 -18.66 0.15
C ILE A 133 -7.49 -17.81 -0.99
N VAL A 134 -8.65 -17.15 -0.81
CA VAL A 134 -9.26 -16.27 -1.82
C VAL A 134 -8.33 -15.10 -2.11
N ALA A 135 -7.81 -14.44 -1.07
CA ALA A 135 -6.82 -13.37 -1.23
C ALA A 135 -5.63 -13.88 -2.03
N GLY A 136 -5.09 -15.04 -1.67
CA GLY A 136 -3.97 -15.65 -2.39
C GLY A 136 -4.28 -15.96 -3.86
N ILE A 137 -5.49 -16.38 -4.21
CA ILE A 137 -5.90 -16.60 -5.61
C ILE A 137 -5.95 -15.27 -6.38
N LEU A 138 -6.57 -14.24 -5.80
CA LEU A 138 -6.64 -12.92 -6.41
C LEU A 138 -5.23 -12.35 -6.62
N THR A 139 -4.34 -12.47 -5.62
CA THR A 139 -2.94 -12.08 -5.76
C THR A 139 -2.25 -12.79 -6.91
N VAL A 140 -2.50 -14.09 -7.13
CA VAL A 140 -1.89 -14.82 -8.25
C VAL A 140 -2.34 -14.24 -9.59
N VAL A 141 -3.62 -13.85 -9.71
CA VAL A 141 -4.15 -13.17 -10.90
C VAL A 141 -3.51 -11.80 -11.08
N GLU A 142 -3.37 -11.03 -10.00
CA GLU A 142 -2.73 -9.70 -9.99
C GLU A 142 -1.25 -9.77 -10.42
N ILE A 143 -0.46 -10.63 -9.78
CA ILE A 143 0.95 -10.86 -10.14
C ILE A 143 1.05 -11.36 -11.59
N GLY A 144 0.10 -12.20 -12.03
CA GLY A 144 0.01 -12.65 -13.41
C GLY A 144 -0.18 -11.50 -14.39
N GLY A 145 -1.11 -10.58 -14.10
CA GLY A 145 -1.32 -9.37 -14.91
C GLY A 145 -0.08 -8.48 -14.99
N LEU A 146 0.60 -8.28 -13.86
CA LEU A 146 1.85 -7.52 -13.85
C LEU A 146 2.98 -8.21 -14.61
N ALA A 147 3.09 -9.53 -14.51
CA ALA A 147 4.04 -10.30 -15.31
C ALA A 147 3.74 -10.18 -16.82
N LEU A 148 2.47 -10.11 -17.21
CA LEU A 148 2.07 -9.85 -18.61
C LEU A 148 2.49 -8.46 -19.08
N VAL A 149 2.39 -7.43 -18.23
CA VAL A 149 2.88 -6.08 -18.55
C VAL A 149 4.40 -6.09 -18.75
N ILE A 150 5.14 -6.72 -17.83
CA ILE A 150 6.60 -6.84 -17.95
C ILE A 150 6.99 -7.58 -19.22
N TRP A 151 6.28 -8.67 -19.55
CA TRP A 151 6.49 -9.41 -20.79
C TRP A 151 6.18 -8.56 -22.03
N ALA A 152 5.05 -7.85 -22.05
CA ALA A 152 4.63 -7.03 -23.20
C ALA A 152 5.60 -5.88 -23.50
N GLY A 153 6.17 -5.24 -22.47
CA GLY A 153 7.18 -4.19 -22.64
C GLY A 153 8.62 -4.70 -22.63
N GLY A 154 8.83 -6.02 -22.58
CA GLY A 154 10.15 -6.63 -22.40
C GLY A 154 11.09 -6.40 -23.58
N ASP A 155 10.57 -6.37 -24.81
CA ASP A 155 11.37 -6.14 -26.02
C ASP A 155 11.98 -4.71 -26.03
N ASN A 156 11.29 -3.73 -25.44
CA ASN A 156 11.75 -2.35 -25.33
C ASN A 156 12.91 -2.16 -24.34
N LEU A 157 13.26 -3.19 -23.54
CA LEU A 157 14.44 -3.15 -22.68
C LEU A 157 15.74 -3.08 -23.48
N VAL A 158 15.71 -3.42 -24.77
CA VAL A 158 16.87 -3.27 -25.68
C VAL A 158 17.29 -1.80 -25.85
N ASP A 159 16.33 -0.87 -25.72
CA ASP A 159 16.55 0.57 -25.88
C ASP A 159 17.06 1.23 -24.59
N LEU A 160 17.13 0.47 -23.49
CA LEU A 160 17.59 0.98 -22.19
C LEU A 160 18.94 1.72 -22.28
N PRO A 161 19.99 1.21 -22.96
CA PRO A 161 21.27 1.91 -23.05
C PRO A 161 21.15 3.30 -23.68
N GLU A 162 20.24 3.47 -24.65
CA GLU A 162 19.99 4.74 -25.32
C GLU A 162 19.14 5.69 -24.46
N ALA A 163 18.21 5.14 -23.67
CA ALA A 163 17.34 5.90 -22.76
C ALA A 163 18.03 6.31 -21.44
N LEU A 164 19.11 5.63 -21.04
CA LEU A 164 19.82 5.89 -19.77
C LEU A 164 20.18 7.38 -19.52
N PRO A 165 20.69 8.14 -20.51
CA PRO A 165 21.00 9.56 -20.32
C PRO A 165 19.76 10.42 -19.99
N GLU A 166 18.59 10.06 -20.52
CA GLU A 166 17.33 10.78 -20.27
C GLU A 166 16.71 10.38 -18.93
N MET A 167 16.88 9.13 -18.52
CA MET A 167 16.43 8.63 -17.22
C MET A 167 17.25 9.17 -16.05
N TRP A 168 18.52 9.52 -16.29
CA TRP A 168 19.41 10.03 -15.25
C TRP A 168 19.04 11.47 -14.89
N PRO A 169 18.65 11.78 -13.64
CA PRO A 169 18.27 13.14 -13.22
C PRO A 169 19.41 14.16 -13.30
N GLY A 170 20.66 13.72 -13.53
CA GLY A 170 21.82 14.59 -13.46
C GLY A 170 22.25 14.89 -12.02
N VAL A 171 23.02 15.96 -11.86
CA VAL A 171 23.52 16.45 -10.56
C VAL A 171 22.71 17.63 -10.01
N GLY A 172 21.68 18.09 -10.74
CA GLY A 172 20.92 19.27 -10.38
C GLY A 172 19.88 19.00 -9.28
N ALA A 173 19.84 19.85 -8.25
CA ALA A 173 18.90 19.72 -7.14
C ALA A 173 17.42 19.74 -7.57
N VAL A 174 17.09 20.46 -8.64
CA VAL A 174 15.71 20.56 -9.17
C VAL A 174 15.25 19.22 -9.74
N ALA A 175 16.08 18.52 -10.51
CA ALA A 175 15.72 17.22 -11.08
C ALA A 175 15.56 16.13 -9.99
N TRP A 176 16.34 16.21 -8.92
CA TRP A 176 16.14 15.33 -7.76
C TRP A 176 14.87 15.67 -6.97
N SER A 177 14.40 16.93 -7.01
CA SER A 177 13.15 17.32 -6.33
C SER A 177 11.92 16.66 -6.96
N SER A 178 11.86 16.53 -8.28
CA SER A 178 10.77 15.83 -8.97
C SER A 178 10.82 14.32 -8.74
N VAL A 179 12.03 13.73 -8.71
CA VAL A 179 12.22 12.32 -8.35
C VAL A 179 11.74 12.04 -6.92
N LEU A 180 12.03 12.94 -5.97
CA LEU A 180 11.57 12.84 -4.59
C LEU A 180 10.05 13.01 -4.46
N ALA A 181 9.45 13.95 -5.20
CA ALA A 181 7.99 14.10 -5.25
C ALA A 181 7.32 12.83 -5.83
N GLY A 182 7.85 12.31 -6.94
CA GLY A 182 7.42 11.04 -7.52
C GLY A 182 7.63 9.86 -6.56
N ALA A 183 8.65 9.90 -5.70
CA ALA A 183 8.89 8.86 -4.71
C ALA A 183 7.86 8.88 -3.57
N ILE A 184 7.29 10.04 -3.22
CA ILE A 184 6.18 10.12 -2.24
C ILE A 184 4.92 9.47 -2.80
N LEU A 185 4.63 9.71 -4.08
CA LEU A 185 3.55 9.01 -4.79
C LEU A 185 3.85 7.51 -4.89
N ALA A 186 5.05 7.13 -5.33
CA ALA A 186 5.45 5.73 -5.47
C ALA A 186 5.47 4.98 -4.13
N PHE A 187 5.74 5.66 -3.01
CA PHE A 187 5.68 5.07 -1.67
C PHE A 187 4.31 4.47 -1.35
N TYR A 188 3.23 5.06 -1.88
CA TYR A 188 1.88 4.51 -1.75
C TYR A 188 1.80 3.07 -2.27
N ALA A 189 2.50 2.75 -3.36
CA ALA A 189 2.48 1.41 -3.92
C ALA A 189 3.17 0.38 -3.01
N PHE A 190 4.04 0.81 -2.10
CA PHE A 190 4.71 -0.08 -1.14
C PHE A 190 3.93 -0.26 0.18
N ILE A 191 2.82 0.44 0.36
CA ILE A 191 1.93 0.28 1.51
C ILE A 191 1.22 -1.07 1.40
N GLY A 192 1.22 -1.85 2.48
CA GLY A 192 0.47 -3.08 2.63
C GLY A 192 1.26 -4.27 3.19
N PHE A 193 2.60 -4.21 3.24
CA PHE A 193 3.38 -5.27 3.88
C PHE A 193 3.19 -5.23 5.41
N GLU A 194 2.94 -4.04 5.96
CA GLU A 194 2.65 -3.80 7.36
C GLU A 194 1.36 -4.49 7.78
N ASP A 195 0.35 -4.56 6.90
CA ASP A 195 -0.94 -5.19 7.18
C ASP A 195 -0.83 -6.69 7.46
N MET A 196 0.28 -7.32 7.07
CA MET A 196 0.57 -8.72 7.38
C MET A 196 0.61 -8.98 8.89
N VAL A 197 0.96 -7.98 9.71
CA VAL A 197 1.00 -8.16 11.18
C VAL A 197 -0.41 -8.30 11.77
N ASN A 198 -1.44 -7.83 11.09
CA ASN A 198 -2.82 -7.89 11.59
C ASN A 198 -3.41 -9.31 11.54
N VAL A 199 -2.82 -10.20 10.73
CA VAL A 199 -3.15 -11.63 10.68
C VAL A 199 -2.18 -12.50 11.50
N ALA A 200 -1.42 -11.90 12.42
CA ALA A 200 -0.47 -12.61 13.28
C ALA A 200 -1.13 -13.71 14.11
N GLU A 201 -2.32 -13.47 14.66
CA GLU A 201 -3.07 -14.45 15.47
C GLU A 201 -3.58 -15.64 14.66
N GLU A 202 -3.80 -15.44 13.35
CA GLU A 202 -4.22 -16.47 12.40
C GLU A 202 -3.00 -17.24 11.81
N THR A 203 -1.78 -16.82 12.15
CA THR A 203 -0.53 -17.36 11.61
C THR A 203 0.09 -18.41 12.52
N ARG A 204 0.35 -19.59 11.96
CA ARG A 204 1.15 -20.62 12.63
C ARG A 204 2.61 -20.18 12.76
N ASP A 205 3.14 -20.20 13.99
CA ASP A 205 4.51 -19.77 14.30
C ASP A 205 4.82 -18.36 13.76
N ALA A 206 3.95 -17.41 14.12
CA ALA A 206 4.02 -16.01 13.69
C ALA A 206 5.38 -15.37 13.95
N SER A 207 6.03 -15.70 15.08
CA SER A 207 7.33 -15.16 15.46
C SER A 207 8.47 -15.48 14.48
N ARG A 208 8.35 -16.56 13.70
CA ARG A 208 9.34 -16.94 12.68
C ARG A 208 8.85 -16.70 11.26
N THR A 209 7.55 -16.87 11.03
CA THR A 209 6.97 -16.84 9.68
C THR A 209 6.69 -15.42 9.19
N LEU A 210 6.19 -14.53 10.05
CA LEU A 210 5.90 -13.13 9.66
C LEU A 210 7.15 -12.35 9.25
N PRO A 211 8.27 -12.40 10.00
CA PRO A 211 9.47 -11.64 9.64
C PRO A 211 9.97 -12.00 8.25
N LEU A 212 10.02 -13.31 7.94
CA LEU A 212 10.45 -13.80 6.63
C LEU A 212 9.47 -13.39 5.54
N ALA A 213 8.16 -13.51 5.81
CA ALA A 213 7.13 -13.18 4.82
C ALA A 213 7.11 -11.70 4.45
N ILE A 214 7.33 -10.79 5.43
CA ILE A 214 7.43 -9.34 5.20
C ILE A 214 8.61 -9.03 4.27
N ILE A 215 9.80 -9.58 4.56
CA ILE A 215 11.00 -9.32 3.75
C ILE A 215 10.88 -9.90 2.34
N ILE A 216 10.36 -11.13 2.19
CA ILE A 216 10.13 -11.73 0.87
C ILE A 216 9.13 -10.89 0.07
N THR A 217 8.02 -10.48 0.69
CA THR A 217 7.01 -9.64 0.04
C THR A 217 7.65 -8.37 -0.50
N LEU A 218 8.39 -7.65 0.33
CA LEU A 218 9.03 -6.40 -0.09
C LEU A 218 10.03 -6.60 -1.22
N ILE A 219 10.88 -7.62 -1.16
CA ILE A 219 11.87 -7.91 -2.21
C ILE A 219 11.15 -8.18 -3.54
N VAL A 220 10.15 -9.06 -3.53
CA VAL A 220 9.40 -9.41 -4.74
C VAL A 220 8.65 -8.20 -5.29
N THR A 221 7.93 -7.45 -4.45
CA THR A 221 7.25 -6.21 -4.85
C THR A 221 8.22 -5.21 -5.47
N THR A 222 9.39 -5.00 -4.85
CA THR A 222 10.41 -4.07 -5.37
C THR A 222 10.88 -4.48 -6.76
N LEU A 223 11.15 -5.77 -6.98
CA LEU A 223 11.57 -6.27 -8.29
C LEU A 223 10.49 -6.06 -9.34
N PHE A 224 9.23 -6.37 -9.02
CA PHE A 224 8.11 -6.14 -9.93
C PHE A 224 7.95 -4.66 -10.26
N TYR A 225 7.94 -3.78 -9.26
CA TYR A 225 7.72 -2.35 -9.47
C TYR A 225 8.86 -1.69 -10.25
N MET A 226 10.11 -2.08 -9.98
CA MET A 226 11.24 -1.61 -10.77
C MET A 226 11.13 -2.05 -12.22
N ALA A 227 10.79 -3.32 -12.47
CA ALA A 227 10.59 -3.84 -13.82
C ALA A 227 9.43 -3.14 -14.53
N ILE A 228 8.27 -3.02 -13.89
CA ILE A 228 7.08 -2.34 -14.43
C ILE A 228 7.37 -0.89 -14.72
N SER A 229 8.01 -0.18 -13.79
CA SER A 229 8.35 1.23 -13.99
C SER A 229 9.28 1.42 -15.17
N LEU A 230 10.25 0.52 -15.35
CA LEU A 230 11.19 0.55 -16.46
C LEU A 230 10.49 0.28 -17.79
N VAL A 231 9.75 -0.83 -17.90
CA VAL A 231 9.07 -1.17 -19.16
C VAL A 231 8.01 -0.14 -19.52
N SER A 232 7.35 0.47 -18.54
CA SER A 232 6.30 1.47 -18.80
C SER A 232 6.86 2.69 -19.50
N VAL A 233 7.90 3.32 -18.92
CA VAL A 233 8.49 4.56 -19.49
C VAL A 233 9.24 4.32 -20.80
N LEU A 234 9.68 3.08 -21.07
CA LEU A 234 10.29 2.71 -22.35
C LEU A 234 9.24 2.37 -23.42
N SER A 235 8.06 1.87 -23.03
CA SER A 235 7.04 1.41 -23.99
C SER A 235 6.07 2.51 -24.42
N VAL A 236 5.85 3.51 -23.58
CA VAL A 236 4.83 4.55 -23.79
C VAL A 236 5.42 5.91 -23.40
N PRO A 237 5.25 6.96 -24.24
CA PRO A 237 5.67 8.30 -23.88
C PRO A 237 5.10 8.76 -22.55
N VAL A 238 5.93 9.38 -21.71
CA VAL A 238 5.58 9.84 -20.36
C VAL A 238 4.30 10.70 -20.33
N SER A 239 4.15 11.61 -21.30
CA SER A 239 2.99 12.51 -21.38
C SER A 239 1.68 11.74 -21.57
N GLU A 240 1.74 10.61 -22.26
CA GLU A 240 0.58 9.76 -22.49
C GLU A 240 0.32 8.83 -21.31
N LEU A 241 1.37 8.25 -20.70
CA LEU A 241 1.25 7.51 -19.44
C LEU A 241 0.57 8.34 -18.34
N ALA A 242 0.96 9.62 -18.23
CA ALA A 242 0.42 10.54 -17.24
C ALA A 242 -1.02 10.99 -17.52
N ALA A 243 -1.44 10.96 -18.80
CA ALA A 243 -2.78 11.36 -19.21
C ALA A 243 -3.78 10.20 -19.22
N HIS A 244 -3.31 8.95 -19.31
CA HIS A 244 -4.16 7.77 -19.42
C HIS A 244 -4.70 7.33 -18.05
N GLU A 245 -6.00 7.07 -17.96
CA GLU A 245 -6.63 6.68 -16.69
C GLU A 245 -6.32 5.23 -16.27
N ALA A 246 -5.91 4.38 -17.22
CA ALA A 246 -5.48 2.98 -17.00
C ALA A 246 -4.08 2.72 -17.61
N PRO A 247 -3.00 3.29 -17.05
CA PRO A 247 -1.70 3.35 -17.72
C PRO A 247 -1.07 1.97 -17.99
N LEU A 248 -1.23 0.99 -17.10
CA LEU A 248 -0.70 -0.36 -17.36
C LEU A 248 -1.43 -1.09 -18.48
N ALA A 249 -2.73 -0.82 -18.68
CA ALA A 249 -3.49 -1.40 -19.78
C ALA A 249 -2.99 -0.88 -21.12
N LEU A 250 -2.68 0.42 -21.19
CA LEU A 250 -2.04 1.05 -22.34
C LEU A 250 -0.65 0.46 -22.63
N VAL A 251 0.19 0.26 -21.62
CA VAL A 251 1.52 -0.37 -21.80
C VAL A 251 1.38 -1.78 -22.37
N TYR A 252 0.45 -2.57 -21.84
CA TYR A 252 0.19 -3.92 -22.33
C TYR A 252 -0.31 -3.94 -23.78
N GLU A 253 -1.27 -3.08 -24.12
CA GLU A 253 -1.82 -2.97 -25.48
C GLU A 253 -0.74 -2.56 -26.48
N ARG A 254 0.07 -1.54 -26.15
CA ARG A 254 1.18 -1.07 -26.98
C ARG A 254 2.25 -2.12 -27.20
N GLY A 255 2.66 -2.81 -26.14
CA GLY A 255 3.77 -3.76 -26.19
C GLY A 255 3.41 -5.10 -26.83
N SER A 256 2.19 -5.61 -26.59
CA SER A 256 1.79 -6.94 -27.06
C SER A 256 0.83 -6.95 -28.25
N GLY A 257 0.20 -5.81 -28.56
CA GLY A 257 -0.96 -5.76 -29.46
C GLY A 257 -2.22 -6.43 -28.88
N GLY A 258 -2.19 -6.83 -27.61
CA GLY A 258 -3.33 -7.39 -26.88
C GLY A 258 -4.37 -6.34 -26.52
N SER A 259 -5.53 -6.77 -26.04
CA SER A 259 -6.62 -5.86 -25.68
C SER A 259 -6.36 -5.17 -24.33
N ALA A 260 -6.44 -3.83 -24.29
CA ALA A 260 -6.41 -3.06 -23.05
C ALA A 260 -7.48 -3.53 -22.05
N GLN A 261 -8.68 -3.86 -22.53
CA GLN A 261 -9.79 -4.39 -21.73
C GLN A 261 -9.40 -5.66 -20.96
N PHE A 262 -8.62 -6.55 -21.57
CA PHE A 262 -8.20 -7.79 -20.88
C PHE A 262 -7.35 -7.49 -19.65
N LEU A 263 -6.35 -6.61 -19.76
CA LEU A 263 -5.56 -6.20 -18.61
C LEU A 263 -6.38 -5.38 -17.62
N SER A 264 -7.32 -4.57 -18.11
CA SER A 264 -8.18 -3.76 -17.26
C SER A 264 -9.12 -4.58 -16.40
N LEU A 265 -9.57 -5.76 -16.87
CA LEU A 265 -10.29 -6.71 -16.03
C LEU A 265 -9.43 -7.18 -14.84
N ILE A 266 -8.15 -7.47 -15.08
CA ILE A 266 -7.20 -7.85 -14.02
C ILE A 266 -7.00 -6.67 -13.06
N GLY A 267 -6.82 -5.45 -13.59
CA GLY A 267 -6.71 -4.22 -12.80
C GLY A 267 -7.93 -3.97 -11.91
N ILE A 268 -9.15 -4.15 -12.43
CA ILE A 268 -10.39 -4.06 -11.66
C ILE A 268 -10.40 -5.04 -10.48
N VAL A 269 -9.99 -6.29 -10.72
CA VAL A 269 -9.90 -7.31 -9.66
C VAL A 269 -8.87 -6.92 -8.60
N ALA A 270 -7.70 -6.43 -9.01
CA ALA A 270 -6.64 -5.96 -8.12
C ALA A 270 -7.11 -4.82 -7.21
N ILE A 271 -7.78 -3.84 -7.83
CA ILE A 271 -8.31 -2.64 -7.18
C ILE A 271 -9.42 -2.99 -6.19
N LEU A 272 -10.35 -3.87 -6.59
CA LEU A 272 -11.40 -4.39 -5.71
C LEU A 272 -10.82 -5.10 -4.49
N ASN A 273 -9.83 -5.96 -4.70
CA ASN A 273 -9.16 -6.69 -3.64
C ASN A 273 -8.48 -5.74 -2.64
N GLY A 274 -7.65 -4.82 -3.15
CA GLY A 274 -6.94 -3.84 -2.32
C GLY A 274 -7.88 -2.95 -1.50
N ALA A 275 -8.91 -2.36 -2.13
CA ALA A 275 -9.84 -1.48 -1.42
C ALA A 275 -10.66 -2.23 -0.36
N LEU A 276 -11.06 -3.47 -0.65
CA LEU A 276 -11.79 -4.33 0.30
C LEU A 276 -10.94 -4.65 1.53
N VAL A 277 -9.68 -5.01 1.34
CA VAL A 277 -8.76 -5.29 2.46
C VAL A 277 -8.61 -4.06 3.36
N GLN A 278 -8.46 -2.86 2.80
CA GLN A 278 -8.35 -1.63 3.59
C GLN A 278 -9.60 -1.34 4.42
N VAL A 279 -10.80 -1.53 3.85
CA VAL A 279 -12.07 -1.33 4.58
C VAL A 279 -12.21 -2.34 5.72
N ILE A 280 -11.83 -3.60 5.48
CA ILE A 280 -11.87 -4.65 6.51
C ILE A 280 -10.87 -4.33 7.63
N MET A 281 -9.62 -4.01 7.28
CA MET A 281 -8.58 -3.66 8.23
C MET A 281 -9.02 -2.49 9.11
N ALA A 282 -9.45 -1.38 8.51
CA ALA A 282 -9.92 -0.20 9.24
C ALA A 282 -11.12 -0.52 10.16
N SER A 283 -12.07 -1.33 9.69
CA SER A 283 -13.21 -1.78 10.51
C SER A 283 -12.77 -2.65 11.71
N ARG A 284 -11.78 -3.54 11.51
CA ARG A 284 -11.23 -4.42 12.56
C ARG A 284 -10.44 -3.63 13.61
N VAL A 285 -9.66 -2.62 13.19
CA VAL A 285 -8.94 -1.75 14.12
C VAL A 285 -9.91 -0.92 14.97
N LEU A 286 -10.97 -0.35 14.37
CA LEU A 286 -12.02 0.34 15.13
C LEU A 286 -12.71 -0.57 16.14
N TYR A 287 -13.03 -1.80 15.74
CA TYR A 287 -13.58 -2.82 16.64
C TYR A 287 -12.62 -3.12 17.80
N GLY A 288 -11.34 -3.40 17.51
CA GLY A 288 -10.35 -3.75 18.52
C GLY A 288 -10.09 -2.64 19.54
N LEU A 289 -10.08 -1.37 19.09
CA LEU A 289 -9.99 -0.22 19.99
C LEU A 289 -11.25 -0.05 20.85
N SER A 290 -12.43 -0.34 20.31
CA SER A 290 -13.69 -0.31 21.06
C SER A 290 -13.79 -1.42 22.11
N ASP A 291 -13.36 -2.64 21.77
CA ASP A 291 -13.30 -3.78 22.68
C ASP A 291 -12.35 -3.55 23.87
N GLN A 292 -11.26 -2.82 23.63
CA GLN A 292 -10.33 -2.37 24.67
C GLN A 292 -10.84 -1.17 25.50
N GLY A 293 -12.08 -0.72 25.27
CA GLY A 293 -12.69 0.41 25.99
C GLY A 293 -12.14 1.78 25.60
N GLN A 294 -11.38 1.89 24.51
CA GLN A 294 -10.76 3.15 24.05
C GLN A 294 -11.67 3.95 23.12
N LEU A 295 -12.69 3.32 22.52
CA LEU A 295 -13.68 3.94 21.65
C LEU A 295 -15.12 3.61 22.09
N PRO A 296 -16.13 4.40 21.68
CA PRO A 296 -17.53 4.16 22.04
C PRO A 296 -18.00 2.73 21.74
N ALA A 297 -18.68 2.10 22.69
CA ALA A 297 -19.05 0.68 22.64
C ALA A 297 -19.93 0.26 21.45
N PHE A 298 -20.57 1.20 20.75
CA PHE A 298 -21.34 0.86 19.55
C PHE A 298 -20.46 0.45 18.36
N LEU A 299 -19.21 0.91 18.29
CA LEU A 299 -18.25 0.51 17.24
C LEU A 299 -17.77 -0.94 17.42
N GLY A 300 -17.77 -1.43 18.66
CA GLY A 300 -17.43 -2.81 19.00
C GLY A 300 -18.56 -3.82 18.79
N ARG A 301 -19.75 -3.40 18.32
CA ARG A 301 -20.89 -4.33 18.15
C ARG A 301 -20.73 -5.17 16.88
N VAL A 302 -20.64 -6.49 17.07
CA VAL A 302 -20.56 -7.48 16.00
C VAL A 302 -21.94 -8.04 15.68
N ASN A 303 -22.27 -8.18 14.40
CA ASN A 303 -23.52 -8.81 13.96
C ASN A 303 -23.46 -10.34 14.16
N ALA A 304 -24.52 -10.92 14.71
CA ALA A 304 -24.57 -12.34 15.02
C ALA A 304 -24.56 -13.28 13.80
N THR A 305 -25.03 -12.81 12.64
CA THR A 305 -25.13 -13.59 11.40
C THR A 305 -23.84 -13.52 10.60
N THR A 306 -23.35 -12.31 10.31
CA THR A 306 -22.15 -12.09 9.47
C THR A 306 -20.86 -12.14 10.27
N ARG A 307 -20.91 -12.07 11.61
CA ARG A 307 -19.75 -11.97 12.50
C ARG A 307 -18.83 -10.78 12.19
N THR A 308 -19.39 -9.72 11.61
CA THR A 308 -18.67 -8.48 11.25
C THR A 308 -19.16 -7.27 12.07
N PRO A 309 -18.28 -6.29 12.33
CA PRO A 309 -18.64 -5.05 13.02
C PRO A 309 -19.32 -4.06 12.05
N LEU A 310 -20.58 -4.31 11.71
CA LEU A 310 -21.32 -3.57 10.66
C LEU A 310 -21.31 -2.04 10.83
N ILE A 311 -21.39 -1.55 12.07
CA ILE A 311 -21.39 -0.11 12.33
C ILE A 311 -20.01 0.50 12.04
N ALA A 312 -18.93 -0.16 12.45
CA ALA A 312 -17.58 0.27 12.12
C ALA A 312 -17.36 0.28 10.61
N THR A 313 -17.82 -0.78 9.91
CA THR A 313 -17.78 -0.84 8.44
C THR A 313 -18.55 0.30 7.79
N ALA A 314 -19.77 0.60 8.25
CA ALA A 314 -20.56 1.71 7.71
C ALA A 314 -19.86 3.07 7.91
N VAL A 315 -19.23 3.30 9.06
CA VAL A 315 -18.45 4.52 9.34
C VAL A 315 -17.26 4.63 8.39
N VAL A 316 -16.49 3.56 8.21
CA VAL A 316 -15.34 3.54 7.28
C VAL A 316 -15.81 3.76 5.85
N VAL A 317 -16.83 3.04 5.37
CA VAL A 317 -17.38 3.19 4.01
C VAL A 317 -17.89 4.61 3.78
N GLY A 318 -18.55 5.21 4.77
CA GLY A 318 -18.99 6.61 4.70
C GLY A 318 -17.81 7.57 4.55
N ALA A 319 -16.74 7.38 5.32
CA ALA A 319 -15.51 8.18 5.19
C ALA A 319 -14.85 7.99 3.83
N VAL A 320 -14.72 6.75 3.35
CA VAL A 320 -14.19 6.42 2.02
C VAL A 320 -14.99 7.12 0.93
N LEU A 321 -16.32 7.07 1.00
CA LEU A 321 -17.19 7.68 -0.01
C LEU A 321 -17.01 9.20 -0.07
N ILE A 322 -16.98 9.87 1.09
CA ILE A 322 -16.78 11.32 1.18
C ILE A 322 -15.41 11.69 0.59
N LEU A 323 -14.35 10.99 1.01
CA LEU A 323 -12.98 11.25 0.55
C LEU A 323 -12.84 11.00 -0.95
N ALA A 324 -13.39 9.89 -1.47
CA ALA A 324 -13.27 9.52 -2.87
C ALA A 324 -13.98 10.49 -3.80
N LEU A 325 -15.11 11.07 -3.37
CA LEU A 325 -15.89 12.04 -4.16
C LEU A 325 -15.29 13.44 -4.15
N TRP A 326 -14.61 13.85 -3.07
CA TRP A 326 -14.05 15.20 -2.95
C TRP A 326 -12.61 15.33 -3.44
N PHE A 327 -11.80 14.29 -3.31
CA PHE A 327 -10.38 14.33 -3.63
C PHE A 327 -10.05 13.51 -4.88
N ARG A 328 -8.87 13.76 -5.46
CA ARG A 328 -8.36 13.04 -6.64
C ARG A 328 -7.35 11.96 -6.22
N LEU A 329 -7.09 11.03 -7.12
CA LEU A 329 -6.18 9.90 -6.91
C LEU A 329 -4.82 10.33 -6.34
N ALA A 330 -4.09 11.21 -7.03
CA ALA A 330 -2.76 11.66 -6.60
C ALA A 330 -2.76 12.24 -5.16
N GLY A 331 -3.66 13.18 -4.85
CA GLY A 331 -3.73 13.78 -3.52
C GLY A 331 -4.14 12.79 -2.42
N LEU A 332 -4.99 11.80 -2.73
CA LEU A 332 -5.31 10.72 -1.79
C LEU A 332 -4.12 9.78 -1.57
N ALA A 333 -3.35 9.49 -2.62
CA ALA A 333 -2.13 8.70 -2.52
C ALA A 333 -1.05 9.42 -1.69
N GLU A 334 -0.82 10.71 -1.94
CA GLU A 334 0.10 11.56 -1.14
C GLU A 334 -0.32 11.62 0.33
N ALA A 335 -1.61 11.86 0.59
CA ALA A 335 -2.12 11.90 1.96
C ALA A 335 -1.94 10.55 2.66
N THR A 336 -2.23 9.45 1.99
CA THR A 336 -1.98 8.10 2.54
C THR A 336 -0.50 7.88 2.83
N SER A 337 0.39 8.20 1.87
CA SER A 337 1.85 8.11 2.05
C SER A 337 2.31 8.91 3.26
N SER A 338 1.86 10.15 3.42
CA SER A 338 2.22 11.00 4.56
C SER A 338 1.73 10.43 5.90
N ILE A 339 0.48 9.94 5.97
CA ILE A 339 -0.03 9.32 7.19
C ILE A 339 0.79 8.05 7.53
N THR A 340 1.06 7.21 6.55
CA THR A 340 1.84 5.98 6.75
C THR A 340 3.29 6.27 7.11
N LEU A 341 3.94 7.27 6.52
CA LEU A 341 5.29 7.71 6.89
C LEU A 341 5.33 8.24 8.34
N ALA A 342 4.28 8.92 8.79
CA ALA A 342 4.16 9.31 10.20
C ALA A 342 4.04 8.10 11.13
N ILE A 343 3.21 7.11 10.76
CA ILE A 343 3.10 5.84 11.50
C ILE A 343 4.45 5.12 11.54
N PHE A 344 5.13 5.00 10.39
CA PHE A 344 6.42 4.34 10.25
C PHE A 344 7.51 5.03 11.06
N THR A 345 7.52 6.36 11.09
CA THR A 345 8.40 7.14 11.97
C THR A 345 8.21 6.72 13.44
N ILE A 346 6.95 6.63 13.88
CA ILE A 346 6.63 6.29 15.27
C ILE A 346 6.93 4.82 15.58
N VAL A 347 6.67 3.88 14.66
CA VAL A 347 7.00 2.46 14.81
C VAL A 347 8.50 2.23 14.87
N ASN A 348 9.29 2.88 14.02
CA ASN A 348 10.75 2.83 14.08
C ASN A 348 11.28 3.38 15.42
N ALA A 349 10.75 4.52 15.88
CA ALA A 349 11.08 5.09 17.18
C ALA A 349 10.70 4.15 18.35
N ALA A 350 9.54 3.48 18.25
CA ALA A 350 9.07 2.50 19.21
C ALA A 350 10.05 1.32 19.31
N LEU A 351 10.52 0.78 18.19
CA LEU A 351 11.53 -0.29 18.19
C LEU A 351 12.85 0.18 18.81
N VAL A 352 13.36 1.36 18.44
CA VAL A 352 14.58 1.92 19.06
C VAL A 352 14.42 2.03 20.57
N ARG A 353 13.28 2.55 21.05
CA ARG A 353 12.99 2.67 22.49
C ARG A 353 12.94 1.32 23.19
N ILE A 354 12.27 0.33 22.61
CA ILE A 354 12.20 -1.05 23.15
C ILE A 354 13.62 -1.65 23.22
N ARG A 355 14.44 -1.45 22.20
CA ARG A 355 15.83 -1.93 22.16
C ARG A 355 16.71 -1.32 23.25
N LEU A 356 16.54 -0.03 23.51
CA LEU A 356 17.30 0.67 24.56
C LEU A 356 16.85 0.28 25.97
N ARG A 357 15.56 -0.04 26.16
CA ARG A 357 15.00 -0.45 27.45
C ARG A 357 15.26 -1.92 27.77
N ASP A 358 14.97 -2.81 26.81
CA ASP A 358 14.88 -4.26 27.03
C ASP A 358 16.07 -5.02 26.44
N GLY A 359 16.91 -4.37 25.62
CA GLY A 359 18.07 -4.98 24.98
C GLY A 359 17.72 -5.88 23.78
N LYS A 360 18.61 -6.86 23.52
CA LYS A 360 18.41 -7.85 22.45
C LYS A 360 17.37 -8.88 22.89
N PRO A 361 16.48 -9.34 21.99
CA PRO A 361 15.49 -10.34 22.34
C PRO A 361 16.20 -11.67 22.54
N ALA A 362 15.70 -12.51 23.45
CA ALA A 362 16.28 -13.83 23.71
C ALA A 362 16.09 -14.78 22.52
N GLU A 363 15.00 -14.64 21.78
CA GLU A 363 14.66 -15.43 20.60
C GLU A 363 14.07 -14.54 19.49
N GLY A 364 14.11 -15.03 18.24
CA GLY A 364 13.57 -14.34 17.07
C GLY A 364 14.60 -13.49 16.32
N VAL A 365 14.11 -12.69 15.37
CA VAL A 365 14.96 -11.89 14.49
C VAL A 365 15.39 -10.60 15.18
N CYS A 366 16.63 -10.20 14.98
CA CYS A 366 17.21 -9.00 15.56
C CYS A 366 18.17 -8.36 14.56
N TYR A 367 17.80 -7.18 14.05
CA TYR A 367 18.63 -6.43 13.13
C TYR A 367 19.54 -5.44 13.88
N PRO A 368 20.62 -4.96 13.23
CA PRO A 368 21.46 -3.91 13.81
C PRO A 368 20.65 -2.65 14.14
N LEU A 369 20.92 -2.00 15.27
CA LEU A 369 20.16 -0.82 15.73
C LEU A 369 20.20 0.36 14.75
N ILE A 370 21.20 0.41 13.87
CA ILE A 370 21.28 1.40 12.79
C ILE A 370 20.07 1.31 11.84
N ILE A 371 19.48 0.13 11.65
CA ILE A 371 18.36 -0.09 10.72
C ILE A 371 17.10 0.67 11.15
N PRO A 372 16.56 0.49 12.38
CA PRO A 372 15.41 1.28 12.82
C PRO A 372 15.73 2.77 13.01
N ILE A 373 16.99 3.15 13.28
CA ILE A 373 17.40 4.57 13.31
C ILE A 373 17.31 5.18 11.92
N LEU A 374 17.84 4.50 10.89
CA LEU A 374 17.72 4.94 9.50
C LEU A 374 16.26 4.94 9.06
N GLY A 375 15.47 3.94 9.43
CA GLY A 375 14.03 3.91 9.18
C GLY A 375 13.32 5.12 9.78
N PHE A 376 13.63 5.48 11.02
CA PHE A 376 13.11 6.69 11.68
C PHE A 376 13.52 7.96 10.93
N VAL A 377 14.82 8.15 10.66
CA VAL A 377 15.34 9.37 10.03
C VAL A 377 14.79 9.54 8.63
N LEU A 378 14.79 8.47 7.82
CA LEU A 378 14.31 8.51 6.44
C LEU A 378 12.80 8.73 6.37
N SER A 379 12.02 8.02 7.19
CA SER A 379 10.55 8.21 7.21
C SER A 379 10.17 9.62 7.65
N LEU A 380 10.85 10.16 8.66
CA LEU A 380 10.63 11.53 9.14
C LEU A 380 11.06 12.57 8.10
N ALA A 381 12.23 12.39 7.47
CA ALA A 381 12.71 13.28 6.43
C ALA A 381 11.73 13.32 5.24
N PHE A 382 11.25 12.15 4.79
CA PHE A 382 10.28 12.08 3.69
C PHE A 382 8.92 12.65 4.06
N LEU A 383 8.46 12.43 5.29
CA LEU A 383 7.25 13.07 5.80
C LEU A 383 7.37 14.59 5.78
N ILE A 384 8.50 15.14 6.24
CA ILE A 384 8.73 16.59 6.23
C ILE A 384 8.76 17.12 4.80
N VAL A 385 9.45 16.42 3.89
CA VAL A 385 9.49 16.82 2.47
C VAL A 385 8.08 16.80 1.86
N GLY A 386 7.29 15.77 2.11
CA GLY A 386 5.92 15.66 1.60
C GLY A 386 4.90 16.60 2.24
N LEU A 387 5.22 17.22 3.37
CA LEU A 387 4.39 18.26 3.99
C LEU A 387 4.79 19.69 3.57
N LEU A 388 6.01 19.86 3.05
CA LEU A 388 6.56 21.16 2.66
C LEU A 388 6.53 21.42 1.15
N GLY A 389 6.53 20.36 0.34
CA GLY A 389 6.26 20.40 -1.10
C GLY A 389 4.76 20.43 -1.37
#